data_AF-E1GWI6-F1
#
_entry.id   AF-E1GWI6-F1
#
_cell.length_a   1.000
_cell.length_b   1.000
_cell.length_c   1.000
_cell.angle_alpha   90.00
_cell.angle_beta   90.00
_cell.angle_gamma   90.00
#
_symmetry.space_group_name_H-M   'P 1'
#
loop_
_entity.id
_entity.type
_entity.pdbx_description
1 polymer ?
#
loop_
_entity_poly.entity_id
_entity_poly.type
_entity_poly.pdbx_seq_one_letter_code
_entity_poly.pdbx_strand_id
1 'polypeptide(L)'
;MLILILKLFLFFVLTSIPFLYHFFIKPRRESIKRYRNAFTAVQPQMSKLKKTIWRLGTYLINFYDKMKRREKSRKFFTLLLLLSLLLFQGVDNFASSEVAATYKTMVKENRLNKLSISGKKTVAPFMQRKFSNYLYPFLTRPIVYLVSFALTLIFFSYRMANWILTIIHNSKKTLLILSAIMIFFSIFDEGRYMLFSEVLLIITMAALFYPNFYGSLPPKGRKPIPIYNRKNRVTA
;
A
#
# COMPACT_ATOMS: atom_id res chain seq x y z
N MET A 1 -17.63 0.89 -15.76
CA MET A 1 -16.51 0.50 -16.64
C MET A 1 -15.25 1.30 -16.36
N LEU A 2 -15.27 2.64 -16.38
CA LEU A 2 -14.10 3.46 -16.05
C LEU A 2 -13.53 3.20 -14.64
N ILE A 3 -14.40 3.00 -13.65
CA ILE A 3 -13.99 2.74 -12.25
C ILE A 3 -13.38 1.33 -12.11
N LEU A 4 -13.88 0.35 -12.87
CA LEU A 4 -13.28 -0.99 -12.95
C LEU A 4 -11.90 -0.97 -13.60
N ILE A 5 -11.73 -0.19 -14.67
CA ILE A 5 -10.43 0.02 -15.32
C ILE A 5 -9.47 0.72 -14.34
N LEU A 6 -9.95 1.72 -13.59
CA LEU A 6 -9.17 2.39 -12.55
C LEU A 6 -8.73 1.42 -11.44
N LYS A 7 -9.62 0.53 -11.00
CA LYS A 7 -9.28 -0.51 -10.00
C LYS A 7 -8.25 -1.50 -10.54
N LEU A 8 -8.40 -1.96 -11.78
CA LEU A 8 -7.41 -2.82 -12.45
C LEU A 8 -6.05 -2.12 -12.60
N PHE A 9 -6.06 -0.84 -12.97
CA PHE A 9 -4.85 -0.03 -13.05
C PHE A 9 -4.19 0.13 -11.67
N LEU A 10 -4.96 0.45 -10.63
CA LEU A 10 -4.48 0.54 -9.25
C LEU A 10 -3.88 -0.78 -8.77
N PHE A 11 -4.51 -1.92 -9.09
CA PHE A 11 -4.00 -3.24 -8.77
C PHE A 11 -2.68 -3.54 -9.49
N PHE A 12 -2.58 -3.23 -10.78
CA PHE A 12 -1.36 -3.39 -11.56
C PHE A 12 -0.22 -2.50 -11.04
N VAL A 13 -0.53 -1.25 -10.67
CA VAL A 13 0.42 -0.35 -10.02
C VAL A 13 0.88 -0.94 -8.70
N LEU A 14 -0.06 -1.36 -7.84
CA LEU A 14 0.23 -1.86 -6.50
C LEU A 14 1.10 -3.13 -6.50
N THR A 15 0.84 -4.04 -7.44
CA THR A 15 1.64 -5.27 -7.65
C THR A 15 3.02 -4.98 -8.25
N SER A 16 3.21 -3.88 -8.98
CA SER A 16 4.50 -3.47 -9.53
C SER A 16 5.45 -2.84 -8.49
N ILE A 17 4.92 -2.22 -7.42
CA ILE A 17 5.74 -1.53 -6.41
C ILE A 17 6.72 -2.46 -5.68
N PRO A 18 6.38 -3.70 -5.25
CA PRO A 18 7.34 -4.64 -4.67
C PRO A 18 8.57 -4.91 -5.57
N PHE A 19 8.34 -5.08 -6.88
CA PHE A 19 9.41 -5.30 -7.86
C PHE A 19 10.28 -4.05 -8.03
N LEU A 20 9.65 -2.88 -8.11
CA LEU A 20 10.34 -1.58 -8.14
C LEU A 20 11.13 -1.36 -6.85
N TYR A 21 10.60 -1.72 -5.68
CA TYR A 21 11.29 -1.60 -4.40
C TYR A 21 12.54 -2.48 -4.33
N HIS A 22 12.45 -3.73 -4.76
CA HIS A 22 13.61 -4.62 -4.81
C HIS A 22 14.68 -4.08 -5.76
N PHE A 23 14.28 -3.54 -6.91
CA PHE A 23 15.21 -3.04 -7.94
C PHE A 23 15.83 -1.68 -7.57
N PHE A 24 15.06 -0.75 -7.00
CA PHE A 24 15.50 0.63 -6.74
C PHE A 24 15.99 0.90 -5.31
N ILE A 25 15.47 0.20 -4.29
CA ILE A 25 15.66 0.57 -2.86
C ILE A 25 16.49 -0.45 -2.07
N LYS A 26 16.78 -1.61 -2.66
CA LYS A 26 17.75 -2.56 -2.09
C LYS A 26 19.19 -2.43 -2.65
N PRO A 27 19.85 -1.24 -2.74
CA PRO A 27 21.30 -1.22 -2.88
C PRO A 27 21.97 -1.64 -1.56
N ARG A 28 22.95 -2.56 -1.64
CA ARG A 28 23.91 -2.84 -0.55
C ARG A 28 24.49 -1.51 -0.04
N ARG A 29 24.58 -1.32 1.27
CA ARG A 29 24.88 -0.04 1.96
C ARG A 29 26.08 0.77 1.41
N GLU A 30 27.04 0.14 0.74
CA GLU A 30 28.19 0.81 0.13
C GLU A 30 27.87 1.49 -1.20
N SER A 31 26.90 0.98 -1.98
CA SER A 31 26.56 1.56 -3.28
C SER A 31 25.74 2.84 -3.18
N ILE A 32 25.11 3.15 -2.04
CA ILE A 32 24.32 4.39 -1.85
C ILE A 32 25.21 5.65 -1.91
N LYS A 33 26.42 5.60 -1.33
CA LYS A 33 27.39 6.71 -1.42
C LYS A 33 27.96 6.86 -2.83
N ARG A 34 28.27 5.75 -3.50
CA ARG A 34 28.73 5.74 -4.91
C ARG A 34 27.63 6.16 -5.89
N TYR A 35 26.38 5.75 -5.65
CA TYR A 35 25.21 6.16 -6.42
C TYR A 35 25.04 7.67 -6.33
N ARG A 36 25.04 8.26 -5.14
CA ARG A 36 24.83 9.71 -5.00
C ARG A 36 25.85 10.54 -5.81
N ASN A 37 27.10 10.08 -5.92
CA ASN A 37 28.16 10.72 -6.72
C ASN A 37 28.08 10.41 -8.22
N ALA A 38 27.78 9.17 -8.62
CA ALA A 38 27.59 8.81 -10.03
C ALA A 38 26.31 9.44 -10.61
N PHE A 39 25.28 9.66 -9.78
CA PHE A 39 24.00 10.23 -10.18
C PHE A 39 24.06 11.76 -10.32
N THR A 40 24.90 12.44 -9.55
CA THR A 40 25.19 13.88 -9.77
C THR A 40 26.01 14.11 -11.03
N ALA A 41 26.88 13.17 -11.42
CA ALA A 41 27.70 13.29 -12.63
C ALA A 41 26.88 13.15 -13.93
N VAL A 42 25.80 12.36 -13.93
CA VAL A 42 24.97 12.08 -15.13
C VAL A 42 23.77 13.04 -15.25
N GLN A 43 23.47 13.81 -14.20
CA GLN A 43 22.38 14.80 -14.16
C GLN A 43 22.34 15.80 -15.35
N PRO A 44 23.47 16.26 -15.93
CA PRO A 44 23.44 17.19 -17.06
C PRO A 44 22.82 16.57 -18.32
N GLN A 45 23.15 15.30 -18.61
CA GLN A 45 22.81 14.60 -19.87
C GLN A 45 21.46 13.87 -19.84
N MET A 46 20.70 13.95 -18.74
CA MET A 46 19.41 13.26 -18.64
C MET A 46 18.26 14.01 -19.34
N SER A 47 17.39 13.25 -20.02
CA SER A 47 16.14 13.75 -20.60
C SER A 47 15.22 14.36 -19.52
N LYS A 48 14.30 15.26 -19.92
CA LYS A 48 13.38 15.95 -18.99
C LYS A 48 12.61 14.97 -18.08
N LEU A 49 12.16 13.85 -18.64
CA LEU A 49 11.42 12.80 -17.92
C LEU A 49 12.30 12.10 -16.87
N LYS A 50 13.54 11.75 -17.22
CA LYS A 50 14.53 11.20 -16.28
C LYS A 50 14.86 12.20 -15.16
N LYS A 51 14.98 13.49 -15.47
CA LYS A 51 15.20 14.56 -14.47
C LYS A 51 14.06 14.65 -13.45
N THR A 52 12.80 14.52 -13.89
CA THR A 52 11.64 14.54 -12.98
C THR A 52 11.61 13.33 -12.07
N ILE A 53 11.78 12.12 -12.62
CA ILE A 53 11.89 10.87 -11.83
C ILE A 53 13.03 10.97 -10.81
N TRP A 54 14.15 11.56 -11.21
CA TRP A 54 15.30 11.76 -10.33
C TRP A 54 15.03 12.73 -9.17
N ARG A 55 14.34 13.86 -9.44
CA ARG A 55 13.92 14.79 -8.38
C ARG A 55 13.00 14.10 -7.36
N LEU A 56 12.06 13.29 -7.85
CA LEU A 56 11.18 12.49 -6.99
C LEU A 56 11.97 11.49 -6.14
N GLY A 57 12.91 10.74 -6.74
CA GLY A 57 13.77 9.81 -6.01
C GLY A 57 14.59 10.50 -4.91
N THR A 58 15.17 11.66 -5.21
CA THR A 58 15.93 12.46 -4.23
C THR A 58 15.04 12.94 -3.09
N TYR A 59 13.81 13.38 -3.40
CA TYR A 59 12.83 13.76 -2.39
C TYR A 59 12.46 12.58 -1.48
N LEU A 60 12.23 11.39 -2.05
CA LEU A 60 11.93 10.16 -1.30
C LEU A 60 13.07 9.76 -0.36
N ILE A 61 14.33 9.83 -0.81
CA ILE A 61 15.51 9.54 0.01
C ILE A 61 15.60 10.55 1.17
N ASN A 62 15.46 11.83 0.88
CA ASN A 62 15.47 12.88 1.91
C ASN A 62 14.32 12.70 2.91
N PHE A 63 13.15 12.29 2.45
CA PHE A 63 11.99 12.01 3.30
C PHE A 63 12.23 10.77 4.18
N TYR A 64 12.81 9.71 3.62
CA TYR A 64 13.20 8.50 4.35
C TYR A 64 14.22 8.80 5.47
N ASP A 65 15.24 9.62 5.19
CA ASP A 65 16.19 10.06 6.21
C ASP A 65 15.56 10.97 7.27
N LYS A 66 14.55 11.77 6.91
CA LYS A 66 13.75 12.52 7.89
C LYS A 66 12.94 11.56 8.78
N MET A 67 12.34 10.50 8.25
CA MET A 67 11.59 9.49 9.02
C MET A 67 12.47 8.74 10.03
N LYS A 68 13.77 8.55 9.74
CA LYS A 68 14.73 7.96 10.70
C LYS A 68 14.93 8.80 11.97
N ARG A 69 14.79 10.13 11.86
CA ARG A 69 15.22 11.09 12.90
C ARG A 69 14.10 11.93 13.50
N ARG A 70 13.00 12.14 12.78
CA ARG A 70 11.92 13.06 13.17
C ARG A 70 10.59 12.34 13.29
N GLU A 71 9.97 12.43 14.47
CA GLU A 71 8.64 11.88 14.72
C GLU A 71 7.56 12.57 13.88
N LYS A 72 7.66 13.90 13.67
CA LYS A 72 6.72 14.65 12.81
C LYS A 72 6.63 14.08 11.39
N SER A 73 7.77 13.67 10.82
CA SER A 73 7.81 13.07 9.48
C SER A 73 7.18 11.67 9.45
N ARG A 74 7.29 10.91 10.55
CA ARG A 74 6.60 9.62 10.70
C ARG A 74 5.10 9.79 10.82
N LYS A 75 4.64 10.75 11.64
CA LYS A 75 3.20 11.10 11.76
C LYS A 75 2.62 11.49 10.41
N PHE A 76 3.36 12.30 9.64
CA PHE A 76 2.97 12.66 8.28
C PHE A 76 2.93 11.45 7.33
N PHE A 77 3.91 10.54 7.40
CA PHE A 77 3.87 9.30 6.63
C PHE A 77 2.68 8.41 6.99
N THR A 78 2.39 8.24 8.28
CA THR A 78 1.21 7.49 8.75
C THR A 78 -0.08 8.12 8.25
N LEU A 79 -0.18 9.45 8.23
CA LEU A 79 -1.33 10.16 7.66
C LEU A 79 -1.47 9.88 6.15
N LEU A 80 -0.38 9.94 5.40
CA LEU A 80 -0.37 9.64 3.96
C LEU A 80 -0.78 8.18 3.69
N LEU A 81 -0.30 7.24 4.52
CA LEU A 81 -0.71 5.85 4.47
C LEU A 81 -2.21 5.70 4.73
N LEU A 82 -2.74 6.36 5.76
CA LEU A 82 -4.16 6.32 6.10
C LEU A 82 -5.03 6.86 4.96
N LEU A 83 -4.63 7.98 4.36
CA LEU A 83 -5.32 8.54 3.18
C LEU A 83 -5.28 7.55 2.01
N SER A 84 -4.13 6.91 1.77
CA SER A 84 -4.01 5.87 0.74
C SER A 84 -4.96 4.70 1.00
N LEU A 85 -5.04 4.19 2.23
CA LEU A 85 -5.95 3.09 2.58
C LEU A 85 -7.42 3.45 2.31
N LEU A 86 -7.84 4.65 2.71
CA LEU A 86 -9.19 5.14 2.47
C LEU A 86 -9.50 5.33 0.98
N LEU A 87 -8.55 5.82 0.19
CA LEU A 87 -8.72 5.99 -1.25
C LEU A 87 -8.93 4.64 -1.95
N PHE A 88 -8.11 3.63 -1.64
CA PHE A 88 -8.27 2.28 -2.21
C PHE A 88 -9.60 1.65 -1.80
N GLN A 89 -9.99 1.76 -0.52
CA GLN A 89 -11.28 1.28 -0.04
C GLN A 89 -12.46 2.00 -0.70
N GLY A 90 -12.34 3.31 -0.93
CA GLY A 90 -13.33 4.12 -1.64
C GLY A 90 -13.49 3.68 -3.10
N VAL A 91 -12.39 3.55 -3.84
CA VAL A 91 -12.39 3.08 -5.23
C VAL A 91 -13.00 1.68 -5.34
N ASP A 92 -12.67 0.78 -4.42
CA ASP A 92 -13.25 -0.56 -4.38
C ASP A 92 -14.76 -0.54 -4.13
N ASN A 93 -15.23 0.29 -3.19
CA ASN A 93 -16.65 0.43 -2.89
C ASN A 93 -17.44 0.98 -4.08
N PHE A 94 -16.89 1.98 -4.79
CA PHE A 94 -17.48 2.47 -6.03
C PHE A 94 -17.52 1.40 -7.13
N ALA A 95 -16.44 0.63 -7.29
CA ALA A 95 -16.37 -0.46 -8.26
C ALA A 95 -17.43 -1.55 -7.96
N SER A 96 -17.55 -1.95 -6.69
CA SER A 96 -18.52 -2.96 -6.25
C SER A 96 -19.96 -2.49 -6.40
N SER A 97 -20.24 -1.21 -6.09
CA SER A 97 -21.56 -0.60 -6.29
C SER A 97 -21.97 -0.55 -7.78
N GLU A 98 -21.04 -0.17 -8.66
CA GLU A 98 -21.29 -0.16 -10.12
C GLU A 98 -21.60 -1.59 -10.63
N VAL A 99 -20.85 -2.58 -10.16
CA VAL A 99 -21.07 -3.99 -10.49
C VAL A 99 -22.43 -4.46 -9.99
N ALA A 100 -22.78 -4.17 -8.74
CA ALA A 100 -24.06 -4.55 -8.14
C ALA A 100 -25.26 -3.91 -8.87
N ALA A 101 -25.15 -2.65 -9.27
CA ALA A 101 -26.16 -1.97 -10.08
C ALA A 101 -26.34 -2.65 -11.44
N THR A 102 -25.22 -3.00 -12.10
CA THR A 102 -25.24 -3.71 -13.38
C THR A 102 -25.86 -5.10 -13.23
N TYR A 103 -25.58 -5.83 -12.14
CA TYR A 103 -26.25 -7.10 -11.86
C TYR A 103 -27.76 -6.92 -11.69
N LYS A 104 -28.21 -5.90 -10.95
CA LYS A 104 -29.64 -5.63 -10.73
C LYS A 104 -30.36 -5.33 -12.04
N THR A 105 -29.76 -4.57 -12.95
CA THR A 105 -30.34 -4.30 -14.27
C THR A 105 -30.34 -5.55 -15.15
N MET A 106 -29.26 -6.33 -15.18
CA MET A 106 -29.18 -7.57 -15.97
C MET A 106 -30.12 -8.67 -15.49
N VAL A 107 -30.40 -8.73 -14.18
CA VAL A 107 -31.45 -9.59 -13.60
C VAL A 107 -32.82 -9.15 -14.10
N LYS A 108 -33.13 -7.85 -14.04
CA LYS A 108 -34.41 -7.29 -14.51
C LYS A 108 -34.63 -7.55 -16.02
N GLU A 109 -33.56 -7.54 -16.80
CA GLU A 109 -33.59 -7.75 -18.25
C GLU A 109 -33.48 -9.24 -18.68
N ASN A 110 -33.44 -10.20 -17.74
CA ASN A 110 -33.21 -11.63 -18.01
C ASN A 110 -31.95 -11.91 -18.86
N ARG A 111 -30.92 -11.06 -18.74
CA ARG A 111 -29.67 -11.12 -19.54
C ARG A 111 -28.48 -11.74 -18.80
N LEU A 112 -28.68 -12.32 -17.62
CA LEU A 112 -27.63 -12.95 -16.80
C LEU A 112 -26.78 -13.97 -17.56
N ASN A 113 -27.38 -14.68 -18.52
CA ASN A 113 -26.67 -15.69 -19.34
C ASN A 113 -25.50 -15.10 -20.14
N LYS A 114 -25.51 -13.80 -20.47
CA LYS A 114 -24.42 -13.13 -21.22
C LYS A 114 -23.13 -12.93 -20.43
N LEU A 115 -23.18 -13.04 -19.10
CA LEU A 115 -22.01 -12.90 -18.22
C LEU A 115 -21.31 -14.23 -17.93
N SER A 116 -21.91 -15.34 -18.34
CA SER A 116 -21.36 -16.67 -18.08
C SER A 116 -20.15 -16.93 -18.98
N ILE A 117 -18.99 -17.17 -18.36
CA ILE A 117 -17.71 -17.44 -19.04
C ILE A 117 -17.71 -18.81 -19.73
N SER A 118 -18.63 -19.71 -19.37
CA SER A 118 -18.66 -21.07 -19.92
C SER A 118 -20.08 -21.43 -20.36
N GLY A 119 -20.24 -21.71 -21.65
CA GLY A 119 -21.45 -22.28 -22.25
C GLY A 119 -21.73 -23.73 -21.83
N LYS A 120 -21.64 -24.04 -20.53
CA LYS A 120 -22.02 -25.36 -19.99
C LYS A 120 -23.37 -25.27 -19.29
N LYS A 121 -24.42 -25.51 -20.07
CA LYS A 121 -25.76 -25.86 -19.60
C LYS A 121 -25.73 -27.30 -19.08
N THR A 122 -25.30 -27.56 -17.85
CA THR A 122 -25.69 -28.71 -17.00
C THR A 122 -24.67 -28.93 -15.88
N VAL A 123 -24.89 -28.33 -14.70
CA VAL A 123 -24.31 -28.82 -13.44
C VAL A 123 -25.30 -28.53 -12.31
N ALA A 124 -25.38 -29.45 -11.33
CA ALA A 124 -26.36 -29.57 -10.26
C ALA A 124 -26.76 -28.27 -9.52
N PRO A 125 -28.03 -28.18 -9.02
CA PRO A 125 -28.67 -26.94 -8.54
C PRO A 125 -27.98 -26.27 -7.33
N PHE A 126 -27.16 -26.99 -6.57
CA PHE A 126 -26.45 -26.42 -5.41
C PHE A 126 -25.14 -25.71 -5.78
N MET A 127 -24.55 -26.02 -6.94
CA MET A 127 -23.32 -25.40 -7.47
C MET A 127 -23.61 -24.29 -8.50
N GLN A 128 -24.83 -24.23 -9.05
CA GLN A 128 -25.24 -23.25 -10.07
C GLN A 128 -25.17 -21.78 -9.62
N ARG A 129 -25.17 -21.47 -8.32
CA ARG A 129 -25.09 -20.07 -7.85
C ARG A 129 -23.70 -19.45 -7.93
N LYS A 130 -22.65 -20.23 -8.11
CA LYS A 130 -21.29 -19.73 -8.37
C LYS A 130 -21.09 -19.57 -9.87
N PHE A 131 -21.80 -18.61 -10.45
CA PHE A 131 -21.66 -18.30 -11.86
C PHE A 131 -20.27 -17.73 -12.11
N SER A 132 -19.47 -18.45 -12.89
CA SER A 132 -18.23 -18.00 -13.52
C SER A 132 -18.50 -16.71 -14.31
N ASN A 133 -18.30 -15.56 -13.67
CA ASN A 133 -18.65 -14.25 -14.20
C ASN A 133 -17.46 -13.31 -14.04
N TYR A 134 -17.06 -12.63 -15.11
CA TYR A 134 -15.90 -11.72 -15.13
C TYR A 134 -16.01 -10.59 -14.10
N LEU A 135 -17.22 -10.20 -13.73
CA LEU A 135 -17.47 -9.13 -12.76
C LEU A 135 -17.56 -9.64 -11.31
N TYR A 136 -17.57 -10.96 -11.09
CA TYR A 136 -17.72 -11.57 -9.78
C TYR A 136 -16.61 -11.20 -8.77
N PRO A 137 -15.32 -11.13 -9.15
CA PRO A 137 -14.25 -10.71 -8.25
C PRO A 137 -14.37 -9.25 -7.76
N PHE A 138 -15.10 -8.42 -8.51
CA PHE A 138 -15.30 -7.01 -8.18
C PHE A 138 -16.47 -6.78 -7.23
N LEU A 139 -17.27 -7.80 -6.94
CA LEU A 139 -18.39 -7.73 -6.00
C LEU A 139 -17.93 -8.09 -4.57
N THR A 140 -17.25 -7.15 -3.92
CA THR A 140 -16.72 -7.31 -2.56
C THR A 140 -17.84 -7.54 -1.54
N ARG A 141 -17.65 -8.49 -0.62
CA ARG A 141 -18.64 -8.78 0.44
C ARG A 141 -18.67 -7.64 1.48
N PRO A 142 -19.84 -7.28 2.05
CA PRO A 142 -19.95 -6.27 3.10
C PRO A 142 -19.04 -6.51 4.32
N ILE A 143 -18.89 -7.77 4.74
CA ILE A 143 -17.99 -8.16 5.83
C ILE A 143 -16.54 -7.76 5.56
N VAL A 144 -16.09 -7.81 4.30
CA VAL A 144 -14.72 -7.48 3.90
C VAL A 144 -14.49 -5.98 4.02
N TYR A 145 -15.48 -5.14 3.70
CA TYR A 145 -15.41 -3.70 3.96
C TYR A 145 -15.31 -3.40 5.45
N LEU A 146 -16.13 -4.05 6.29
CA LEU A 146 -16.08 -3.83 7.73
C LEU A 146 -14.72 -4.20 8.33
N VAL A 147 -14.19 -5.37 7.97
CA VAL A 147 -12.87 -5.83 8.44
C VAL A 147 -11.76 -4.91 7.93
N SER A 148 -11.79 -4.54 6.65
CA SER A 148 -10.79 -3.65 6.05
C SER A 148 -10.83 -2.26 6.66
N PHE A 149 -12.02 -1.73 6.95
CA PHE A 149 -12.21 -0.45 7.61
C PHE A 149 -11.74 -0.49 9.07
N ALA A 150 -12.06 -1.56 9.81
CA ALA A 150 -11.54 -1.78 11.16
C ALA A 150 -10.01 -1.82 11.18
N LEU A 151 -9.39 -2.46 10.19
CA LEU A 151 -7.94 -2.45 10.02
C LEU A 151 -7.40 -1.04 9.75
N THR A 152 -8.05 -0.24 8.90
CA THR A 152 -7.69 1.17 8.65
C THR A 152 -7.80 2.02 9.92
N LEU A 153 -8.82 1.81 10.76
CA LEU A 153 -9.00 2.55 12.01
C LEU A 153 -7.84 2.35 12.98
N ILE A 154 -7.17 1.20 12.97
CA ILE A 154 -5.98 0.98 13.80
C ILE A 154 -4.87 1.98 13.44
N PHE A 155 -4.78 2.40 12.17
CA PHE A 155 -3.79 3.35 11.69
C PHE A 155 -4.12 4.82 12.02
N PHE A 156 -5.32 5.12 12.53
CA PHE A 156 -5.67 6.45 13.05
C PHE A 156 -4.81 6.82 14.26
N SER A 157 -4.41 5.80 15.06
CA SER A 157 -3.48 5.98 16.15
C SER A 157 -2.04 5.85 15.67
N TYR A 158 -1.29 6.94 15.72
CA TYR A 158 0.15 6.94 15.38
C TYR A 158 0.95 5.89 16.17
N ARG A 159 0.62 5.71 17.46
CA ARG A 159 1.32 4.74 18.32
C ARG A 159 1.15 3.31 17.82
N MET A 160 -0.08 2.94 17.47
CA MET A 160 -0.40 1.61 16.93
C MET A 160 0.23 1.42 15.55
N ALA A 161 0.08 2.40 14.66
CA ALA A 161 0.66 2.35 13.33
C ALA A 161 2.19 2.16 13.37
N ASN A 162 2.89 2.94 14.20
CA ASN A 162 4.35 2.82 14.34
C ASN A 162 4.74 1.43 14.89
N TRP A 163 3.99 0.88 15.84
CA TRP A 163 4.23 -0.46 16.38
C TRP A 163 4.06 -1.55 15.31
N ILE A 164 2.92 -1.56 14.60
CA ILE A 164 2.62 -2.54 13.54
C ILE A 164 3.64 -2.47 12.41
N LEU A 165 3.91 -1.27 11.88
CA LEU A 165 4.86 -1.07 10.78
C LEU A 165 6.27 -1.52 11.17
N THR A 166 6.69 -1.26 12.42
CA THR A 166 8.02 -1.66 12.92
C THR A 166 8.13 -3.18 13.09
N ILE A 167 7.07 -3.86 13.55
CA ILE A 167 7.04 -5.33 13.66
C ILE A 167 7.19 -5.96 12.28
N ILE A 168 6.37 -5.52 11.31
CA ILE A 168 6.38 -6.05 9.95
C ILE A 168 7.75 -5.79 9.29
N HIS A 169 8.32 -4.60 9.48
CA HIS A 169 9.63 -4.24 8.92
C HIS A 169 10.77 -5.13 9.43
N ASN A 170 10.79 -5.41 10.73
CA ASN A 170 11.93 -6.09 11.37
C ASN A 170 11.83 -7.63 11.28
N SER A 171 10.63 -8.18 11.18
CA SER A 171 10.41 -9.62 11.21
C SER A 171 10.18 -10.20 9.82
N LYS A 172 11.21 -10.86 9.27
CA LYS A 172 11.10 -11.64 8.02
C LYS A 172 10.00 -12.70 8.10
N LYS A 173 9.82 -13.34 9.26
CA LYS A 173 8.77 -14.35 9.50
C LYS A 173 7.38 -13.72 9.36
N THR A 174 7.18 -12.54 9.97
CA THR A 174 5.91 -11.82 9.89
C THR A 174 5.59 -11.42 8.46
N LEU A 175 6.60 -10.96 7.70
CA LEU A 175 6.43 -10.61 6.29
C LEU A 175 6.06 -11.82 5.42
N LEU A 176 6.68 -12.99 5.67
CA LEU A 176 6.35 -14.23 4.95
C LEU A 176 4.93 -14.71 5.25
N ILE A 177 4.54 -14.74 6.53
CA ILE A 177 3.18 -15.10 6.96
C ILE A 177 2.16 -14.14 6.32
N LEU A 178 2.43 -12.84 6.36
CA LEU A 178 1.56 -11.82 5.78
C LEU A 178 1.42 -12.00 4.26
N SER A 179 2.51 -12.35 3.56
CA SER A 179 2.46 -12.65 2.13
C SER A 179 1.63 -13.89 1.79
N ALA A 180 1.72 -14.94 2.60
CA ALA A 180 0.89 -16.14 2.42
C ALA A 180 -0.60 -15.81 2.64
N ILE A 181 -0.91 -15.02 3.67
CA ILE A 181 -2.28 -14.54 3.94
C ILE A 181 -2.83 -13.72 2.76
N MET A 182 -2.02 -12.81 2.20
CA MET A 182 -2.45 -11.99 1.06
C MET A 182 -2.77 -12.86 -0.17
N ILE A 183 -1.91 -13.83 -0.51
CA ILE A 183 -2.13 -14.72 -1.64
C ILE A 183 -3.39 -15.56 -1.43
N PHE A 184 -3.57 -16.10 -0.22
CA PHE A 184 -4.76 -16.88 0.13
C PHE A 184 -6.04 -16.06 -0.09
N PHE A 185 -6.14 -14.86 0.50
CA PHE A 185 -7.34 -14.02 0.36
C PHE A 185 -7.54 -13.42 -1.03
N SER A 186 -6.49 -13.31 -1.85
CA SER A 186 -6.62 -12.86 -3.24
C SER A 186 -7.31 -13.88 -4.14
N ILE A 187 -7.23 -15.17 -3.82
CA ILE A 187 -7.80 -16.27 -4.63
C ILE A 187 -9.08 -16.83 -3.96
N PHE A 188 -9.20 -16.67 -2.65
CA PHE A 188 -10.33 -17.15 -1.87
C PHE A 188 -11.67 -16.56 -2.37
N ASP A 189 -12.68 -17.42 -2.45
CA ASP A 189 -14.03 -17.09 -2.92
C ASP A 189 -14.03 -16.34 -4.27
N GLU A 190 -13.23 -16.84 -5.23
CA GLU A 190 -13.11 -16.28 -6.59
C GLU A 190 -12.66 -14.80 -6.61
N GLY A 191 -11.89 -14.39 -5.60
CA GLY A 191 -11.32 -13.04 -5.50
C GLY A 191 -12.23 -12.00 -4.84
N ARG A 192 -13.37 -12.40 -4.25
CA ARG A 192 -14.25 -11.44 -3.54
C ARG A 192 -13.65 -10.84 -2.27
N TYR A 193 -12.54 -11.39 -1.80
CA TYR A 193 -11.75 -10.90 -0.67
C TYR A 193 -10.51 -10.11 -1.11
N MET A 194 -10.38 -9.81 -2.41
CA MET A 194 -9.24 -9.10 -3.00
C MET A 194 -8.97 -7.76 -2.32
N LEU A 195 -10.00 -6.99 -1.95
CA LEU A 195 -9.84 -5.73 -1.19
C LEU A 195 -8.99 -5.91 0.07
N PHE A 196 -9.24 -6.97 0.85
CA PHE A 196 -8.50 -7.21 2.08
C PHE A 196 -7.02 -7.49 1.77
N SER A 197 -6.75 -8.27 0.73
CA SER A 197 -5.37 -8.52 0.27
C SER A 197 -4.67 -7.26 -0.23
N GLU A 198 -5.36 -6.35 -0.91
CA GLU A 198 -4.82 -5.07 -1.37
C GLU A 198 -4.49 -4.15 -0.19
N VAL A 199 -5.39 -4.06 0.79
CA VAL A 199 -5.17 -3.29 2.03
C VAL A 199 -3.94 -3.82 2.79
N LEU A 200 -3.84 -5.14 2.95
CA LEU A 200 -2.66 -5.77 3.55
C LEU A 200 -1.38 -5.53 2.74
N LEU A 201 -1.47 -5.51 1.42
CA LEU A 201 -0.34 -5.25 0.54
C LEU A 201 0.16 -3.81 0.71
N ILE A 202 -0.73 -2.82 0.74
CA ILE A 202 -0.39 -1.42 1.00
C ILE A 202 0.31 -1.27 2.35
N ILE A 203 -0.22 -1.90 3.41
CA ILE A 203 0.38 -1.88 4.75
C ILE A 203 1.77 -2.52 4.74
N THR A 204 1.91 -3.68 4.10
CA THR A 204 3.19 -4.41 4.01
C THR A 204 4.23 -3.59 3.28
N MET A 205 3.84 -2.97 2.17
CA MET A 205 4.71 -2.09 1.41
C MET A 205 5.11 -0.88 2.24
N ALA A 206 4.16 -0.21 2.89
CA ALA A 206 4.46 0.90 3.77
C ALA A 206 5.44 0.51 4.89
N ALA A 207 5.31 -0.69 5.45
CA ALA A 207 6.25 -1.23 6.45
C ALA A 207 7.65 -1.46 5.89
N LEU A 208 7.79 -1.98 4.67
CA LEU A 208 9.10 -2.11 4.01
C LEU A 208 9.81 -0.76 3.80
N PHE A 209 9.03 0.30 3.56
CA PHE A 209 9.52 1.66 3.46
C PHE A 209 9.70 2.36 4.82
N TYR A 210 9.25 1.75 5.92
CA TYR A 210 9.28 2.35 7.25
C TYR A 210 10.62 2.09 7.97
N PRO A 211 11.50 3.09 8.13
CA PRO A 211 12.79 2.87 8.77
C PRO A 211 12.65 2.66 10.28
N ASN A 212 13.59 1.93 10.89
CA ASN A 212 13.77 1.94 12.34
C ASN A 212 14.13 3.34 12.85
N PHE A 213 13.57 3.71 14.02
CA PHE A 213 13.83 5.02 14.62
C PHE A 213 15.17 5.02 15.32
N TYR A 214 16.03 5.99 15.01
CA TYR A 214 17.33 6.10 15.66
C TYR A 214 17.27 6.79 17.04
N GLY A 215 16.09 7.23 17.48
CA GLY A 215 15.96 8.05 18.69
C GLY A 215 16.62 9.43 18.53
N SER A 216 16.59 10.23 19.58
CA SER A 216 17.26 11.55 19.67
C SER A 216 18.78 11.44 19.82
N LEU A 217 19.36 10.25 19.72
CA LEU A 217 20.80 10.08 19.88
C LEU A 217 21.51 10.49 18.59
N PRO A 218 22.54 11.35 18.69
CA PRO A 218 23.34 11.68 17.53
C PRO A 218 24.00 10.40 16.98
N PRO A 219 24.26 10.33 15.66
CA PRO A 219 24.93 9.18 15.08
C PRO A 219 26.24 8.91 15.82
N LYS A 220 26.51 7.65 16.17
CA LYS A 220 27.79 7.20 16.76
C LYS A 220 28.94 7.88 16.01
N GLY A 221 29.64 8.81 16.68
CA GLY A 221 30.79 9.53 16.13
C GLY A 221 30.60 11.02 15.82
N ARG A 222 29.43 11.63 16.00
CA ARG A 222 29.32 13.11 16.01
C ARG A 222 29.04 13.65 17.40
N LYS A 223 29.91 14.55 17.89
CA LYS A 223 29.71 15.29 19.13
C LYS A 223 28.31 15.95 19.10
N PRO A 224 27.51 15.84 20.16
CA PRO A 224 26.20 16.48 20.22
C PRO A 224 26.37 18.00 20.03
N ILE A 225 25.52 18.59 19.18
CA ILE A 225 25.39 20.04 19.09
C ILE A 225 24.73 20.48 20.40
N PRO A 226 25.30 21.45 21.16
CA PRO A 226 24.75 21.86 22.44
C PRO A 226 23.32 22.39 22.23
N ILE A 227 22.36 21.72 22.87
CA ILE A 227 20.99 22.19 22.97
C ILE A 227 20.97 23.20 24.11
N TYR A 228 20.89 24.49 23.79
CA TYR A 228 20.71 25.54 24.79
C TYR A 228 19.33 25.36 25.42
N ASN A 229 19.31 24.92 26.68
CA ASN A 229 18.09 24.59 27.40
C ASN A 229 17.36 25.89 27.76
N ARG A 230 16.26 26.19 27.05
CA ARG A 230 15.37 27.33 27.34
C ARG A 230 14.42 27.00 28.51
N LYS A 231 14.98 26.58 29.63
CA LYS A 231 14.29 26.41 30.92
C LYS A 231 15.18 27.06 31.97
N ASN A 232 15.04 28.37 32.13
CA ASN A 232 15.42 29.17 33.30
C ASN A 232 14.98 30.63 33.07
N ARG A 233 13.68 30.82 32.79
CA ARG A 233 13.03 32.13 32.88
C ARG A 233 11.61 31.94 33.37
N VAL A 234 11.47 31.52 34.64
CA VAL A 234 10.42 31.97 35.55
C VAL A 234 10.98 31.76 36.96
N THR A 235 11.52 32.82 37.55
CA THR A 235 11.63 33.11 38.99
C THR A 235 12.45 34.41 39.10
N ALA A 236 11.73 35.52 39.08
CA ALA A 236 12.06 36.79 39.71
C ALA A 236 10.72 37.46 40.02
#